data_AF-A0A931XVX5-F1
#
_entry.id   AF-A0A931XVX5-F1
#
_cell.length_a   1.000
_cell.length_b   1.000
_cell.length_c   1.000
_cell.angle_alpha   90.00
_cell.angle_beta   90.00
_cell.angle_gamma   90.00
#
_symmetry.space_group_name_H-M   'P 1'
#
loop_
_entity.id
_entity.type
_entity.pdbx_description
1 polymer ?
#
loop_
_entity_poly.entity_id
_entity_poly.type
_entity_poly.pdbx_seq_one_letter_code
_entity_poly.pdbx_strand_id
1 'polypeptide(L)'
;MRLRRDDALPHVRALFTDAKVPHRIVGGLAILHDGYALTTEGIDLLVGRDAWERLSPYLAAHGFERAGAHLRHVATGVRVDLFVEGHRLARPGILA
;
A
#
# COMPACT_ATOMS: atom_id res chain seq x y z
N MET A 1 17.69 5.37 -12.41
CA MET A 1 16.37 6.02 -12.48
C MET A 1 15.65 5.73 -11.17
N ARG A 2 15.35 6.76 -10.37
CA ARG A 2 14.65 6.61 -9.10
C ARG A 2 13.15 6.53 -9.39
N LEU A 3 12.46 5.53 -8.86
CA LEU A 3 11.04 5.33 -9.15
C LEU A 3 10.20 6.17 -8.17
N ARG A 4 9.05 6.69 -8.61
CA ARG A 4 8.17 7.53 -7.77
C ARG A 4 7.76 6.86 -6.45
N ARG A 5 7.72 5.52 -6.43
CA ARG A 5 7.47 4.71 -5.23
C ARG A 5 8.61 4.74 -4.21
N ASP A 6 9.85 4.88 -4.66
CA ASP A 6 11.02 4.98 -3.76
C ASP A 6 10.93 6.28 -2.95
N ASP A 7 10.32 7.32 -3.53
CA ASP A 7 10.02 8.57 -2.86
C ASP A 7 8.80 8.48 -1.96
N ALA A 8 7.79 7.68 -2.30
CA ALA A 8 6.58 7.50 -1.49
C ALA A 8 6.78 6.57 -0.27
N LEU A 9 7.67 5.57 -0.39
CA LEU A 9 7.82 4.51 0.61
C LEU A 9 8.17 5.01 2.03
N PRO A 10 9.06 6.01 2.22
CA PRO A 10 9.30 6.59 3.54
C PRO A 10 8.04 7.18 4.17
N HIS A 11 7.19 7.85 3.38
CA HIS A 11 5.93 8.44 3.86
C HIS A 11 4.91 7.37 4.24
N VAL A 12 4.85 6.28 3.48
CA VAL A 12 4.03 5.10 3.84
C VAL A 12 4.48 4.54 5.18
N ARG A 13 5.79 4.32 5.36
CA ARG A 13 6.32 3.78 6.62
C ARG A 13 6.02 4.70 7.81
N ALA A 14 6.17 6.01 7.64
CA ALA A 14 5.85 6.99 8.68
C ALA A 14 4.36 6.97 9.04
N LEU A 15 3.46 7.03 8.05
CA LEU A 15 2.01 6.96 8.26
C LEU A 15 1.61 5.75 9.08
N PHE A 16 2.09 4.57 8.71
CA PHE A 16 1.73 3.33 9.40
C PHE A 16 2.35 3.21 10.79
N THR A 17 3.54 3.77 10.99
CA THR A 17 4.20 3.83 12.29
C THR A 17 3.41 4.72 13.26
N ASP A 18 3.02 5.92 12.83
CA ASP A 18 2.33 6.89 13.68
C ASP A 18 0.88 6.46 13.98
N ALA A 19 0.21 5.86 12.99
CA ALA A 19 -1.10 5.22 13.19
C ALA A 19 -1.02 3.90 14.00
N LYS A 20 0.21 3.43 14.29
CA LYS A 20 0.53 2.16 14.96
C LYS A 20 -0.07 0.95 14.26
N VAL A 21 -0.31 1.02 12.95
CA VAL A 21 -0.97 -0.04 12.17
C VAL A 21 0.07 -1.07 11.74
N PRO A 22 -0.02 -2.33 12.22
CA PRO A 22 0.83 -3.40 11.73
C PRO A 22 0.55 -3.63 10.25
N HIS A 23 1.62 -3.78 9.45
CA HIS A 23 1.51 -4.04 8.02
C HIS A 23 2.67 -4.90 7.51
N ARG A 24 2.47 -5.52 6.35
CA ARG A 24 3.53 -6.18 5.59
C ARG A 24 3.45 -5.73 4.15
N ILE A 25 4.60 -5.40 3.54
CA ILE A 25 4.67 -5.17 2.10
C ILE A 25 4.48 -6.51 1.40
N VAL A 26 3.57 -6.55 0.43
CA VAL A 26 3.25 -7.74 -0.38
C VAL A 26 3.34 -7.38 -1.86
N GLY A 27 2.95 -8.30 -2.75
CA GLY A 27 2.86 -8.04 -4.18
C GLY A 27 4.22 -7.82 -4.85
N GLY A 28 4.22 -7.01 -5.91
CA GLY A 28 5.41 -6.84 -6.76
C GLY A 28 6.63 -6.32 -6.01
N LEU A 29 6.45 -5.42 -5.03
CA LEU A 29 7.55 -4.89 -4.22
C LEU A 29 8.21 -5.95 -3.33
N ALA A 30 7.48 -6.97 -2.91
CA ALA A 30 8.07 -8.10 -2.18
C ALA A 30 8.99 -8.95 -3.08
N ILE A 31 8.66 -9.07 -4.37
CA ILE A 31 9.40 -9.89 -5.36
C ILE A 31 10.64 -9.15 -5.90
N LEU A 32 10.66 -7.82 -5.79
CA LEU A 32 11.81 -6.97 -6.18
C LEU A 32 13.10 -7.34 -5.40
N HIS A 33 12.95 -7.84 -4.18
CA HIS A 33 14.08 -8.30 -3.37
C HIS A 33 14.82 -9.50 -3.97
N ASP A 34 14.21 -10.20 -4.95
CA ASP A 34 14.77 -11.37 -5.63
C ASP A 34 15.29 -11.06 -7.05
N GLY A 35 15.42 -9.78 -7.43
CA GLY A 35 16.09 -9.36 -8.67
C GLY A 35 15.21 -9.33 -9.93
N TYR A 36 13.89 -9.49 -9.80
CA TYR A 36 12.96 -9.37 -10.92
C TYR A 36 12.73 -7.90 -11.31
N ALA A 37 12.73 -7.61 -12.62
CA ALA A 37 12.35 -6.31 -13.15
C ALA A 37 10.88 -6.02 -12.85
N LEU A 38 10.59 -4.89 -12.21
CA LEU A 38 9.23 -4.57 -11.81
C LEU A 38 8.49 -3.72 -12.84
N THR A 39 7.26 -4.12 -13.15
CA THR A 39 6.31 -3.35 -13.96
C THR A 39 5.25 -2.64 -13.10
N THR A 40 5.20 -2.86 -11.78
CA THR A 40 4.15 -2.28 -10.92
C THR A 40 4.57 -0.96 -10.30
N GLU A 41 3.76 0.08 -10.50
CA GLU A 41 4.04 1.44 -10.02
C GLU A 41 3.53 1.72 -8.58
N GLY A 42 2.71 0.82 -8.02
CA GLY A 42 2.07 0.97 -6.69
C GLY A 42 2.77 0.23 -5.54
N ILE A 43 2.24 0.41 -4.34
CA ILE A 43 2.68 -0.26 -3.11
C ILE A 43 1.53 -1.12 -2.56
N ASP A 44 1.76 -2.41 -2.41
CA ASP A 44 0.76 -3.35 -1.89
C ASP A 44 1.05 -3.67 -0.43
N LEU A 45 0.08 -3.50 0.47
CA LEU A 45 0.23 -3.74 1.91
C LEU A 45 -0.83 -4.72 2.42
N LEU A 46 -0.42 -5.76 3.14
CA LEU A 46 -1.31 -6.57 3.97
C LEU A 46 -1.48 -5.91 5.34
N VAL A 47 -2.73 -5.72 5.77
CA VAL A 47 -3.10 -4.97 6.97
C VAL A 47 -4.25 -5.64 7.75
N GLY A 48 -4.38 -5.31 9.04
CA GLY A 48 -5.51 -5.74 9.86
C GLY A 48 -6.85 -5.09 9.45
N ARG A 49 -7.98 -5.64 9.96
CA ARG A 49 -9.35 -5.16 9.67
C ARG A 49 -9.63 -3.74 10.16
N ASP A 50 -8.94 -3.33 11.23
CA ASP A 50 -9.03 -2.02 11.88
C ASP A 50 -8.18 -0.94 11.18
N ALA A 51 -7.39 -1.30 10.16
CA ALA A 51 -6.40 -0.41 9.55
C ALA A 51 -7.02 0.90 9.01
N TRP A 52 -8.18 0.84 8.35
CA TRP A 52 -8.82 2.04 7.78
C TRP A 52 -9.21 3.06 8.83
N GLU A 53 -9.84 2.60 9.92
CA GLU A 53 -10.24 3.46 11.03
C GLU A 53 -9.03 4.16 11.64
N ARG A 54 -7.95 3.40 11.81
CA ARG A 54 -6.73 3.88 12.46
C ARG A 54 -5.88 4.79 11.58
N LEU A 55 -5.87 4.58 10.26
CA LEU A 55 -5.11 5.39 9.31
C LEU A 55 -5.79 6.73 9.01
N SER A 56 -7.13 6.75 8.97
CA SER A 56 -7.94 7.92 8.58
C SER A 56 -7.51 9.24 9.22
N PRO A 57 -7.28 9.35 10.54
CA PRO A 57 -6.89 10.62 11.16
C PRO A 57 -5.47 11.10 10.80
N TYR A 58 -4.61 10.23 10.27
CA TYR A 58 -3.21 10.56 9.95
C TYR A 58 -2.98 10.89 8.47
N LEU A 59 -3.91 10.51 7.58
CA LEU A 59 -3.69 10.56 6.13
C LEU A 59 -3.17 11.92 5.64
N ALA A 60 -3.90 13.00 5.94
CA ALA A 60 -3.54 14.34 5.47
C ALA A 60 -2.20 14.81 6.02
N ALA A 61 -1.89 14.52 7.30
CA ALA A 61 -0.64 14.89 7.94
C ALA A 61 0.59 14.23 7.28
N HIS A 62 0.40 13.05 6.70
CA HIS A 62 1.44 12.33 5.96
C HIS A 62 1.37 12.51 4.44
N GLY A 63 0.53 13.43 3.94
CA GLY A 63 0.41 13.70 2.50
C GLY A 63 -0.34 12.60 1.73
N PHE A 64 -1.22 11.88 2.40
CA PHE A 64 -2.09 10.87 1.79
C PHE A 64 -3.54 11.32 1.77
N GLU A 65 -4.25 10.77 0.80
CA GLU A 65 -5.70 10.85 0.72
C GLU A 65 -6.27 9.46 0.41
N ARG A 66 -7.55 9.29 0.72
CA ARG A 66 -8.29 8.08 0.37
C ARG A 66 -8.86 8.22 -1.04
N ALA A 67 -8.53 7.29 -1.92
CA ALA A 67 -9.03 7.20 -3.28
C ALA A 67 -9.80 5.87 -3.44
N GLY A 68 -11.08 5.86 -3.04
CA GLY A 68 -11.90 4.65 -3.02
C GLY A 68 -11.38 3.60 -2.02
N ALA A 69 -10.88 2.49 -2.56
CA ALA A 69 -10.37 1.34 -1.79
C ALA A 69 -8.84 1.37 -1.56
N HIS A 70 -8.14 2.40 -2.03
CA HIS A 70 -6.70 2.56 -1.86
C HIS A 70 -6.35 3.94 -1.30
N LEU A 71 -5.09 4.12 -0.89
CA LEU A 71 -4.52 5.42 -0.58
C LEU A 71 -3.77 5.96 -1.79
N ARG A 72 -3.71 7.28 -1.91
CA ARG A 72 -2.85 7.96 -2.88
C ARG A 72 -1.93 8.92 -2.15
N HIS A 73 -0.63 8.81 -2.39
CA HIS A 73 0.33 9.81 -1.92
C HIS A 73 0.24 11.03 -2.85
N VAL A 74 -0.12 12.18 -2.30
CA VAL A 74 -0.46 13.38 -3.08
C VAL A 74 0.72 13.87 -3.91
N ALA A 75 1.93 13.91 -3.33
CA ALA A 75 3.10 14.47 -3.99
C ALA A 75 3.62 13.60 -5.16
N THR A 76 3.52 12.28 -5.05
CA THR A 76 4.09 11.35 -6.05
C THR A 76 3.02 10.71 -6.94
N GLY A 77 1.75 10.81 -6.57
CA GLY A 77 0.64 10.11 -7.21
C GLY A 77 0.64 8.59 -7.00
N VAL A 78 1.57 8.06 -6.19
CA VAL A 78 1.70 6.61 -5.97
C VAL A 78 0.48 6.07 -5.25
N ARG A 79 -0.10 5.02 -5.82
CA ARG A 79 -1.19 4.24 -5.23
C ARG A 79 -0.64 3.26 -4.20
N VAL A 80 -1.31 3.18 -3.06
CA VAL A 80 -1.04 2.20 -1.99
C VAL A 80 -2.29 1.35 -1.78
N ASP A 81 -2.24 0.09 -2.17
CA ASP A 81 -3.32 -0.86 -2.03
C ASP A 81 -3.30 -1.55 -0.67
N LEU A 82 -4.45 -1.57 0.01
CA LEU A 82 -4.60 -2.16 1.34
C LEU A 82 -5.37 -3.48 1.23
N PHE A 83 -4.65 -4.59 1.38
CA PHE A 83 -5.22 -5.93 1.47
C PHE A 83 -5.55 -6.23 2.93
N VAL A 84 -6.83 -6.37 3.24
CA VAL A 84 -7.26 -6.66 4.62
C VAL A 84 -7.15 -8.15 4.89
N GLU A 85 -6.52 -8.52 6.00
CA GLU A 85 -6.38 -9.91 6.44
C GLU A 85 -7.73 -10.63 6.52
N GLY A 86 -7.74 -11.88 6.03
CA GLY A 86 -8.96 -12.71 6.01
C GLY A 86 -10.02 -12.27 5.00
N HIS A 87 -9.85 -11.16 4.29
CA HIS A 87 -10.62 -10.84 3.09
C HIS A 87 -9.91 -11.45 1.87
N ARG A 88 -10.39 -12.62 1.43
CA ARG A 88 -10.01 -13.13 0.10
C ARG A 88 -10.64 -12.21 -0.94
N LEU A 89 -9.83 -11.74 -1.89
CA LEU A 89 -10.37 -11.28 -3.17
C LEU A 89 -11.19 -12.44 -3.74
N ALA A 90 -12.42 -12.16 -4.19
CA ALA A 90 -13.14 -13.12 -5.01
C ALA A 90 -12.23 -13.47 -6.19
N ARG A 91 -11.79 -14.72 -6.28
CA ARG A 91 -11.06 -15.18 -7.46
C ARG A 91 -11.99 -14.96 -8.64
N PRO A 92 -11.67 -14.13 -9.65
CA PRO A 92 -12.27 -14.33 -10.96
C PRO A 92 -11.91 -15.76 -11.33
N GLY A 93 -12.93 -16.57 -11.63
CA GLY A 93 -12.73 -18.00 -11.89
C GLY A 93 -11.59 -18.20 -12.88
N ILE A 94 -10.54 -18.90 -12.44
CA ILE A 94 -9.75 -19.69 -13.37
C ILE A 94 -10.70 -20.81 -13.78
N LEU A 95 -11.49 -20.53 -14.81
CA LEU A 95 -12.13 -21.58 -15.59
C LEU A 95 -11.01 -22.22 -16.42
N ALA A 96 -10.80 -23.49 -16.13
CA ALA A 96 -10.13 -24.44 -17.01
C ALA A 96 -10.85 -24.52 -18.37
#